data_AF-A0A067ENC0-F1
#
_entry.id   AF-A0A067ENC0-F1
#
_cell.length_a   1.000
_cell.length_b   1.000
_cell.length_c   1.000
_cell.angle_alpha   90.00
_cell.angle_beta   90.00
_cell.angle_gamma   90.00
#
_symmetry.space_group_name_H-M   'P 1'
#
loop_
_entity.id
_entity.type
_entity.pdbx_description
1 polymer ?
#
loop_
_entity_poly.entity_id
_entity_poly.type
_entity_poly.pdbx_seq_one_letter_code
_entity_poly.pdbx_strand_id
1 'polypeptide(L)'
;MEERFALYVLLCCVAANVGFSWAHVNGFGEQPLSKIAIHKAIAAFHDSASIRAHPVLLGLKGEDTQWVTVSLVSPHPSADDWLGVFSPAKFNSSSCPPVNDPKEQAPYICSAPIKYKYANESNSDYTKTGKATLNFRLINQRSDFSFGLFSGGLSNPKLVAVSNSITFANPKAPLYPRLAQGKSWDE
;
A
#
# COMPACT_ATOMS: atom_id res chain seq x y z
N MET A 1 -48.51 19.74 -39.42
CA MET A 1 -47.54 20.43 -38.53
C MET A 1 -47.23 19.59 -37.28
N GLU A 2 -48.20 18.80 -36.80
CA GLU A 2 -48.04 17.92 -35.62
C GLU A 2 -47.13 16.70 -35.83
N GLU A 3 -47.20 16.01 -36.97
CA GLU A 3 -46.40 14.81 -37.28
C GLU A 3 -44.88 15.05 -37.19
N ARG A 4 -44.41 16.22 -37.66
CA ARG A 4 -42.98 16.59 -37.59
C ARG A 4 -42.54 16.91 -36.17
N PHE A 5 -43.43 17.44 -35.33
CA PHE A 5 -43.12 17.79 -33.94
C PHE A 5 -42.97 16.53 -33.08
N ALA A 6 -43.84 15.53 -33.28
CA ALA A 6 -43.74 14.22 -32.63
C ALA A 6 -42.43 13.50 -33.00
N LEU A 7 -42.00 13.59 -34.25
CA LEU A 7 -40.73 12.99 -34.69
C LEU A 7 -39.50 13.63 -34.03
N TYR A 8 -39.51 14.97 -33.84
CA TYR A 8 -38.43 15.67 -33.14
C TYR A 8 -38.40 15.35 -31.63
N VAL A 9 -39.58 15.25 -31.00
CA VAL A 9 -39.67 14.87 -29.58
C VAL A 9 -39.19 13.43 -29.36
N LEU A 10 -39.55 12.50 -30.26
CA LEU A 10 -39.08 11.12 -30.21
C LEU A 10 -37.55 11.02 -30.41
N LEU A 11 -36.98 11.82 -31.33
CA LEU A 11 -35.54 11.85 -31.57
C LEU A 11 -34.75 12.39 -30.36
N CYS A 12 -35.30 13.37 -29.63
CA CYS A 12 -34.69 13.91 -28.41
C CYS A 12 -34.74 12.92 -27.22
N CYS A 13 -35.80 12.11 -27.09
CA CYS A 13 -35.92 11.14 -26.00
C CYS A 13 -34.95 9.95 -26.14
N VAL A 14 -34.54 9.60 -27.36
CA VAL A 14 -33.55 8.53 -27.60
C VAL A 14 -32.13 9.02 -27.31
N ALA A 15 -31.82 10.30 -27.56
CA ALA A 15 -30.51 10.88 -27.27
C ALA A 15 -30.24 11.09 -25.76
N ALA A 16 -31.28 11.23 -24.94
CA ALA A 16 -31.15 11.53 -23.51
C ALA A 16 -30.85 10.30 -22.62
N ASN A 17 -30.96 9.07 -23.14
CA ASN A 17 -30.81 7.85 -22.35
C ASN A 17 -29.53 7.05 -22.63
N VAL A 18 -28.60 7.59 -23.43
CA VAL A 18 -27.26 7.00 -23.54
C VAL A 18 -26.38 7.58 -22.43
N GLY A 19 -26.66 7.14 -21.20
CA GLY A 19 -25.70 7.26 -20.12
C GLY A 19 -24.47 6.43 -20.49
N PHE A 20 -23.44 7.09 -21.04
CA PHE A 20 -22.12 6.51 -21.15
C PHE A 20 -21.62 6.27 -19.71
N SER A 21 -21.98 5.12 -19.16
CA SER A 21 -21.21 4.52 -18.08
C SER A 21 -19.87 4.21 -18.71
N TRP A 22 -18.90 5.11 -18.53
CA TRP A 22 -17.50 4.78 -18.68
C TRP A 22 -17.20 3.74 -17.62
N ALA A 23 -17.53 2.48 -17.90
CA ALA A 23 -16.90 1.37 -17.24
C ALA A 23 -15.43 1.56 -17.53
N HIS A 24 -14.70 2.10 -16.56
CA HIS A 24 -13.25 2.19 -16.60
C HIS A 24 -12.75 0.75 -16.62
N VAL A 25 -12.68 0.15 -17.80
CA VAL A 25 -12.02 -1.13 -18.03
C VAL A 25 -10.53 -0.82 -17.92
N ASN A 26 -10.04 -0.66 -16.69
CA ASN A 26 -8.63 -0.67 -16.37
C ASN A 26 -8.13 -2.13 -16.43
N GLY A 27 -8.23 -2.73 -17.62
CA GLY A 27 -7.92 -4.15 -17.87
C GLY A 27 -6.42 -4.48 -17.83
N PHE A 28 -5.55 -3.48 -17.74
CA PHE A 28 -4.14 -3.63 -17.34
C PHE A 28 -3.75 -2.39 -16.53
N GLY A 29 -4.36 -2.22 -15.35
CA GLY A 29 -3.89 -1.20 -14.41
C GLY A 29 -2.45 -1.49 -14.04
N GLU A 30 -1.56 -0.50 -14.16
CA GLU A 30 -0.20 -0.60 -13.62
C GLU A 30 -0.24 -1.13 -12.19
N GLN A 31 0.62 -2.12 -11.92
CA GLN A 31 0.72 -2.76 -10.61
C GLN A 31 0.86 -1.67 -9.53
N PRO A 32 0.00 -1.61 -8.49
CA PRO A 32 -0.06 -0.44 -7.61
C PRO A 32 1.24 -0.09 -6.89
N LEU A 33 2.16 -1.04 -6.67
CA LEU A 33 3.46 -0.79 -6.05
C LEU A 33 4.47 -0.18 -7.03
N SER A 34 4.31 -0.37 -8.34
CA SER A 34 5.20 0.17 -9.38
C SER A 34 5.09 1.68 -9.49
N LYS A 35 4.01 2.26 -8.96
CA LYS A 35 3.78 3.70 -8.85
C LYS A 35 4.63 4.35 -7.74
N ILE A 36 5.19 3.55 -6.84
CA ILE A 36 5.99 4.04 -5.72
C ILE A 36 7.42 4.28 -6.18
N ALA A 37 7.82 5.54 -6.26
CA ALA A 37 9.20 5.93 -6.47
C ALA A 37 10.01 5.80 -5.16
N ILE A 38 10.02 4.60 -4.56
CA ILE A 38 10.64 4.34 -3.25
C ILE A 38 12.14 4.63 -3.27
N HIS A 39 12.78 4.45 -4.42
CA HIS A 39 14.15 4.84 -4.64
C HIS A 39 14.34 6.33 -4.36
N LYS A 40 13.40 7.23 -4.65
CA LYS A 40 13.53 8.68 -4.35
C LYS A 40 13.24 9.04 -2.88
N ALA A 41 12.97 8.05 -2.03
CA ALA A 41 12.49 8.32 -0.67
C ALA A 41 13.57 8.92 0.21
N ILE A 42 13.32 10.12 0.71
CA ILE A 42 14.22 10.81 1.64
C ILE A 42 13.78 10.61 3.10
N ALA A 43 14.73 10.56 4.02
CA ALA A 43 14.42 10.59 5.46
C ALA A 43 14.04 12.02 5.87
N ALA A 44 12.84 12.20 6.41
CA ALA A 44 12.29 13.46 6.85
C ALA A 44 11.55 13.27 8.19
N PHE A 45 12.22 12.63 9.15
CA PHE A 45 11.64 12.31 10.46
C PHE A 45 11.12 13.57 11.16
N HIS A 46 9.99 13.43 11.83
CA HIS A 46 9.38 14.52 12.59
C HIS A 46 9.04 14.05 14.00
N ASP A 47 9.46 14.79 15.03
CA ASP A 47 9.34 14.38 16.44
C ASP A 47 7.89 14.12 16.88
N SER A 48 6.95 14.93 16.39
CA SER A 48 5.50 14.75 16.63
C SER A 48 4.81 13.71 15.75
N ALA A 49 5.51 13.13 14.75
CA ALA A 49 4.96 12.05 13.94
C ALA A 49 5.24 10.70 14.61
N SER A 50 4.23 9.85 14.71
CA SER A 50 4.40 8.54 15.35
C SER A 50 3.53 7.49 14.70
N ILE A 51 3.99 6.24 14.78
CA ILE A 51 3.30 5.08 14.23
C ILE A 51 3.55 3.89 15.15
N ARG A 52 2.50 3.11 15.41
CA ARG A 52 2.56 1.95 16.30
C ARG A 52 1.72 0.80 15.75
N ALA A 53 2.32 -0.37 15.69
CA ALA A 53 1.70 -1.58 15.17
C ALA A 53 1.39 -2.58 16.30
N HIS A 54 0.17 -3.13 16.27
CA HIS A 54 -0.31 -4.13 17.24
C HIS A 54 -1.10 -5.25 16.56
N PRO A 55 -1.04 -6.49 17.07
CA PRO A 55 -0.16 -6.93 18.17
C PRO A 55 1.30 -7.08 17.71
N VAL A 56 2.23 -7.13 18.67
CA VAL A 56 3.68 -7.23 18.39
C VAL A 56 4.09 -8.64 17.94
N LEU A 57 3.38 -9.66 18.45
CA LEU A 57 3.62 -11.07 18.15
C LEU A 57 2.39 -11.67 17.45
N LEU A 58 2.61 -12.27 16.29
CA LEU A 58 1.57 -12.85 15.42
C LEU A 58 1.64 -14.39 15.42
N GLY A 59 0.56 -15.06 15.01
CA GLY A 59 0.52 -16.51 14.80
C GLY A 59 0.73 -17.35 16.06
N LEU A 60 0.23 -16.88 17.21
CA LEU A 60 0.45 -17.54 18.51
C LEU A 60 -0.10 -18.98 18.55
N LYS A 61 -1.11 -19.31 17.75
CA LYS A 61 -1.68 -20.66 17.67
C LYS A 61 -1.28 -21.37 16.36
N GLY A 62 -0.19 -20.92 15.74
CA GLY A 62 0.30 -21.47 14.48
C GLY A 62 -0.35 -20.87 13.24
N GLU A 63 -1.11 -19.78 13.36
CA GLU A 63 -1.68 -19.08 12.21
C GLU A 63 -0.56 -18.48 11.34
N ASP A 64 -0.68 -18.65 10.02
CA ASP A 64 0.22 -18.07 9.04
C ASP A 64 -0.25 -16.69 8.55
N THR A 65 -1.44 -16.26 8.96
CA THR A 65 -2.08 -15.04 8.52
C THR A 65 -2.75 -14.36 9.69
N GLN A 66 -2.50 -13.06 9.90
CA GLN A 66 -3.10 -12.32 11.01
C GLN A 66 -3.36 -10.85 10.67
N TRP A 67 -4.43 -10.30 11.26
CA TRP A 67 -4.72 -8.86 11.23
C TRP A 67 -3.80 -8.09 12.17
N VAL A 68 -3.28 -6.98 11.66
CA VAL A 68 -2.46 -6.01 12.38
C VAL A 68 -3.11 -4.65 12.27
N THR A 69 -3.29 -4.01 13.40
CA THR A 69 -3.80 -2.64 13.52
C THR A 69 -2.64 -1.68 13.71
N VAL A 70 -2.60 -0.64 12.89
CA VAL A 70 -1.53 0.36 12.88
C VAL A 70 -2.15 1.72 13.14
N SER A 71 -1.85 2.27 14.32
CA SER A 71 -2.24 3.63 14.69
C SER A 71 -1.14 4.61 14.31
N LEU A 72 -1.50 5.76 13.77
CA LEU A 72 -0.54 6.80 13.40
C LEU A 72 -0.99 8.21 13.78
N VAL A 73 0.00 9.08 13.93
CA VAL A 73 -0.13 10.52 14.13
C VAL A 73 0.82 11.23 13.17
N SER A 74 0.31 12.20 12.41
CA SER A 74 1.07 13.09 11.54
C SER A 74 0.77 14.55 11.91
N PRO A 75 1.78 15.40 12.16
CA PRO A 75 1.58 16.81 12.45
C PRO A 75 1.18 17.62 11.22
N HIS A 76 1.51 17.14 10.02
CA HIS A 76 1.20 17.79 8.74
C HIS A 76 0.51 16.78 7.83
N PRO A 77 -0.75 16.40 8.13
CA PRO A 77 -1.43 15.37 7.38
C PRO A 77 -1.82 15.86 5.99
N SER A 78 -1.63 14.99 5.01
CA SER A 78 -2.02 15.22 3.62
C SER A 78 -2.80 14.03 3.06
N ALA A 79 -3.62 14.29 2.04
CA ALA A 79 -4.42 13.24 1.40
C ALA A 79 -3.57 12.21 0.65
N ASP A 80 -2.33 12.55 0.33
CA ASP A 80 -1.34 11.70 -0.33
C ASP A 80 -0.38 11.01 0.65
N ASP A 81 -0.56 11.18 1.97
CA ASP A 81 0.19 10.42 2.96
C ASP A 81 -0.17 8.93 2.89
N TRP A 82 0.82 8.07 3.09
CA TRP A 82 0.64 6.63 2.95
C TRP A 82 1.53 5.82 3.90
N LEU A 83 1.11 4.61 4.21
CA LEU A 83 1.86 3.65 5.01
C LEU A 83 2.38 2.53 4.12
N GLY A 84 3.69 2.33 4.12
CA GLY A 84 4.34 1.18 3.53
C GLY A 84 4.59 0.10 4.58
N VAL A 85 4.37 -1.17 4.22
CA VAL A 85 4.74 -2.33 5.03
C VAL A 85 6.04 -2.91 4.49
N PHE A 86 7.03 -3.07 5.36
CA PHE A 86 8.35 -3.59 5.00
C PHE A 86 8.62 -4.89 5.74
N SER A 87 9.23 -5.85 5.05
CA SER A 87 9.92 -6.98 5.68
C SER A 87 11.18 -7.22 4.86
N PRO A 88 12.39 -7.24 5.45
CA PRO A 88 12.65 -7.14 6.89
C PRO A 88 12.27 -5.79 7.51
N ALA A 89 12.08 -5.77 8.84
CA ALA A 89 11.65 -4.56 9.54
C ALA A 89 12.66 -3.41 9.47
N LYS A 90 13.94 -3.71 9.26
CA LYS A 90 15.00 -2.72 9.07
C LYS A 90 15.14 -2.40 7.57
N PHE A 91 14.38 -1.42 7.11
CA PHE A 91 14.49 -0.86 5.76
C PHE A 91 15.20 0.50 5.86
N ASN A 92 16.46 0.59 5.45
CA ASN A 92 17.19 1.86 5.47
C ASN A 92 18.13 1.99 4.27
N SER A 93 18.56 3.23 3.99
CA SER A 93 19.49 3.51 2.89
C SER A 93 20.86 2.87 3.08
N SER A 94 21.31 2.63 4.31
CA SER A 94 22.61 1.99 4.57
C SER A 94 22.66 0.52 4.14
N SER A 95 21.51 -0.12 3.91
CA SER A 95 21.40 -1.48 3.40
C SER A 95 21.41 -1.57 1.87
N CYS A 96 21.40 -0.43 1.19
CA CYS A 96 21.52 -0.37 -0.26
C CYS A 96 22.92 -0.80 -0.70
N PRO A 97 23.04 -1.63 -1.75
CA PRO A 97 24.32 -1.81 -2.43
C PRO A 97 24.87 -0.46 -2.92
N PRO A 98 26.20 -0.26 -2.94
CA PRO A 98 26.78 0.94 -3.52
C PRO A 98 26.38 1.05 -4.99
N VAL A 99 25.78 2.17 -5.37
CA VAL A 99 25.42 2.42 -6.76
C VAL A 99 26.55 3.14 -7.47
N ASN A 100 26.99 2.60 -8.60
CA ASN A 100 28.01 3.21 -9.47
C ASN A 100 27.43 4.21 -10.49
N ASP A 101 26.11 4.47 -10.46
CA ASP A 101 25.43 5.38 -11.38
C ASP A 101 25.33 6.79 -10.75
N PRO A 102 25.89 7.84 -11.38
CA PRO A 102 25.77 9.23 -10.92
C PRO A 102 24.33 9.75 -10.81
N LYS A 103 23.36 9.15 -11.52
CA LYS A 103 21.93 9.49 -11.42
C LYS A 103 21.27 8.91 -10.18
N GLU A 104 21.93 7.96 -9.52
CA GLU A 104 21.46 7.31 -8.32
C GLU A 104 22.20 7.83 -7.07
N GLN A 105 22.14 9.14 -6.82
CA GLN A 105 22.70 9.78 -5.63
C GLN A 105 21.66 10.05 -4.53
N ALA A 106 21.99 9.55 -3.34
CA ALA A 106 21.31 9.54 -2.04
C ALA A 106 20.38 10.73 -1.66
N PRO A 107 19.45 10.53 -0.70
CA PRO A 107 19.21 9.31 0.07
C PRO A 107 18.05 8.49 -0.49
N TYR A 108 18.27 7.18 -0.69
CA TYR A 108 17.30 6.27 -1.27
C TYR A 108 17.01 5.10 -0.35
N ILE A 109 15.73 4.73 -0.23
CA ILE A 109 15.34 3.45 0.35
C ILE A 109 15.30 2.42 -0.79
N CYS A 110 16.17 1.43 -0.75
CA CYS A 110 16.22 0.38 -1.77
C CYS A 110 15.29 -0.81 -1.49
N SER A 111 14.65 -0.83 -0.33
CA SER A 111 13.68 -1.84 0.04
C SER A 111 12.31 -1.45 -0.51
N ALA A 112 11.74 -2.27 -1.41
CA ALA A 112 10.36 -2.09 -1.84
C ALA A 112 9.39 -2.52 -0.71
N PRO A 113 8.31 -1.77 -0.46
CA PRO A 113 7.27 -2.21 0.46
C PRO A 113 6.51 -3.41 -0.12
N ILE A 114 6.04 -4.29 0.76
CA ILE A 114 5.24 -5.49 0.40
C ILE A 114 3.81 -5.10 0.04
N LYS A 115 3.30 -4.05 0.71
CA LYS A 115 1.97 -3.48 0.50
C LYS A 115 1.97 -2.04 1.02
N TYR A 116 0.99 -1.26 0.60
CA TYR A 116 0.74 0.06 1.15
C TYR A 116 -0.75 0.36 1.22
N LYS A 117 -1.07 1.40 1.99
CA LYS A 117 -2.40 2.02 2.07
C LYS A 117 -2.24 3.52 2.25
N TYR A 118 -3.20 4.31 1.75
CA TYR A 118 -3.24 5.73 2.07
C TYR A 118 -3.71 5.93 3.52
N ALA A 119 -3.20 6.97 4.18
CA ALA A 119 -3.51 7.26 5.58
C ALA A 119 -4.98 7.65 5.79
N ASN A 120 -5.63 8.20 4.75
CA ASN A 120 -7.04 8.60 4.76
C ASN A 120 -8.01 7.47 4.34
N GLU A 121 -7.52 6.26 4.02
CA GLU A 121 -8.35 5.18 3.45
C GLU A 121 -9.50 4.76 4.40
N SER A 122 -9.23 4.70 5.71
CA SER A 122 -10.22 4.31 6.72
C SER A 122 -10.88 5.49 7.44
N ASN A 123 -10.34 6.69 7.29
CA ASN A 123 -10.79 7.89 8.00
C ASN A 123 -10.62 9.12 7.12
N SER A 124 -11.71 9.65 6.58
CA SER A 124 -11.71 10.86 5.77
C SER A 124 -11.25 12.11 6.54
N ASP A 125 -11.33 12.12 7.86
CA ASP A 125 -10.89 13.25 8.69
C ASP A 125 -9.39 13.20 9.04
N TYR A 126 -8.62 12.24 8.50
CA TYR A 126 -7.17 12.19 8.67
C TYR A 126 -6.49 13.52 8.30
N THR A 127 -6.90 14.13 7.18
CA THR A 127 -6.33 15.40 6.69
C THR A 127 -6.58 16.59 7.62
N LYS A 128 -7.53 16.49 8.55
CA LYS A 128 -7.81 17.53 9.55
C LYS A 128 -7.19 17.20 10.90
N THR A 129 -7.19 15.93 11.28
CA THR A 129 -6.85 15.48 12.64
C THR A 129 -5.41 15.00 12.77
N GLY A 130 -4.80 14.59 11.67
CA GLY A 130 -3.50 13.93 11.66
C GLY A 130 -3.53 12.51 12.22
N LYS A 131 -4.69 11.94 12.51
CA LYS A 131 -4.81 10.66 13.21
C LYS A 131 -5.56 9.64 12.37
N ALA A 132 -4.98 8.46 12.25
CA ALA A 132 -5.63 7.35 11.56
C ALA A 132 -5.29 6.01 12.22
N THR A 133 -6.14 5.02 11.95
CA THR A 133 -5.92 3.62 12.34
C THR A 133 -6.23 2.75 11.14
N LEU A 134 -5.21 2.05 10.64
CA LEU A 134 -5.32 1.18 9.47
C LEU A 134 -5.16 -0.28 9.87
N ASN A 135 -5.93 -1.14 9.21
CA ASN A 135 -5.84 -2.59 9.38
C ASN A 135 -5.18 -3.23 8.16
N PHE A 136 -4.18 -4.07 8.43
CA PHE A 136 -3.46 -4.85 7.43
C PHE A 136 -3.58 -6.33 7.76
N ARG A 137 -3.92 -7.15 6.78
CA ARG A 137 -3.78 -8.60 6.91
C ARG A 137 -2.39 -9.00 6.45
N LEU A 138 -1.54 -9.46 7.36
CA LEU A 138 -0.19 -9.92 7.07
C LEU A 138 -0.16 -11.43 6.97
N ILE A 139 0.75 -11.94 6.13
CA ILE A 139 1.05 -13.36 5.99
C ILE A 139 2.48 -13.60 6.48
N ASN A 140 2.74 -14.76 7.05
CA ASN A 140 4.07 -15.16 7.47
C ASN A 140 4.88 -15.49 6.22
N GLN A 141 5.78 -14.58 5.86
CA GLN A 141 6.73 -14.73 4.76
C GLN A 141 8.17 -14.70 5.29
N ARG A 142 8.36 -15.27 6.48
CA ARG A 142 9.62 -15.32 7.23
C ARG A 142 9.86 -14.06 8.05
N SER A 143 10.57 -13.08 7.52
CA SER A 143 11.11 -11.97 8.32
C SER A 143 10.09 -11.16 9.12
N ASP A 144 10.60 -10.39 10.08
CA ASP A 144 9.83 -9.41 10.85
C ASP A 144 9.35 -8.24 9.97
N PHE A 145 8.36 -7.51 10.47
CA PHE A 145 7.73 -6.40 9.77
C PHE A 145 7.89 -5.10 10.53
N SER A 146 7.98 -4.00 9.78
CA SER A 146 7.75 -2.65 10.29
C SER A 146 6.93 -1.87 9.28
N PHE A 147 6.42 -0.73 9.73
CA PHE A 147 5.62 0.17 8.93
C PHE A 147 6.31 1.52 8.84
N GLY A 148 6.38 2.09 7.64
CA GLY A 148 6.85 3.44 7.39
C GLY A 148 5.69 4.36 7.04
N LEU A 149 5.58 5.49 7.70
CA LEU A 149 4.67 6.58 7.31
C LEU A 149 5.42 7.50 6.35
N PHE A 150 4.81 7.79 5.20
CA PHE A 150 5.36 8.66 4.17
C PHE A 150 4.42 9.81 3.85
N SER A 151 5.01 10.97 3.56
CA SER A 151 4.33 12.12 2.94
C SER A 151 4.88 12.40 1.54
N GLY A 152 4.25 13.33 0.81
CA GLY A 152 4.69 13.71 -0.55
C GLY A 152 4.28 12.73 -1.65
N GLY A 153 3.32 11.85 -1.35
CA GLY A 153 2.76 10.91 -2.29
C GLY A 153 3.73 9.81 -2.71
N LEU A 154 3.34 9.09 -3.76
CA LEU A 154 4.11 7.95 -4.27
C LEU A 154 5.31 8.37 -5.12
N SER A 155 5.26 9.56 -5.74
CA SER A 155 6.29 10.05 -6.68
C SER A 155 7.48 10.75 -6.02
N ASN A 156 7.27 11.40 -4.86
CA ASN A 156 8.30 12.11 -4.10
C ASN A 156 8.21 11.77 -2.60
N PRO A 157 8.33 10.49 -2.24
CA PRO A 157 8.06 10.04 -0.88
C PRO A 157 9.06 10.59 0.14
N LYS A 158 8.57 10.94 1.32
CA LYS A 158 9.36 11.40 2.47
C LYS A 158 9.02 10.56 3.68
N LEU A 159 9.99 9.79 4.20
CA LEU A 159 9.78 8.95 5.38
C LEU A 159 9.72 9.82 6.62
N VAL A 160 8.55 9.93 7.26
CA VAL A 160 8.31 10.81 8.41
C VAL A 160 8.32 10.09 9.75
N ALA A 161 7.98 8.80 9.78
CA ALA A 161 8.01 7.98 10.99
C ALA A 161 8.12 6.49 10.67
N VAL A 162 8.70 5.70 11.58
CA VAL A 162 8.84 4.23 11.49
C VAL A 162 8.27 3.60 12.75
N SER A 163 7.55 2.48 12.59
CA SER A 163 6.90 1.79 13.71
C SER A 163 7.87 0.94 14.53
N ASN A 164 7.37 0.42 15.66
CA ASN A 164 7.95 -0.77 16.26
C ASN A 164 7.95 -1.95 15.28
N SER A 165 8.91 -2.86 15.43
CA SER A 165 8.91 -4.13 14.72
C SER A 165 7.87 -5.08 15.30
N ILE A 166 7.29 -5.92 14.44
CA ILE A 166 6.39 -7.01 14.80
C ILE A 166 6.81 -8.28 14.08
N THR A 167 6.50 -9.46 14.62
CA THR A 167 6.93 -10.73 14.00
C THR A 167 5.93 -11.86 14.25
N PHE A 168 5.94 -12.88 13.40
CA PHE A 168 5.25 -14.13 13.69
C PHE A 168 6.02 -14.91 14.77
N ALA A 169 5.32 -15.72 15.56
CA ALA A 169 5.90 -16.54 16.62
C ALA A 169 6.91 -17.56 16.06
N ASN A 170 6.64 -18.10 14.87
CA ASN A 170 7.58 -18.91 14.11
C ASN A 170 7.74 -18.38 12.68
N PRO A 171 8.65 -17.41 12.45
CA PRO A 171 9.02 -16.92 11.13
C PRO A 171 9.39 -18.04 10.14
N LYS A 172 10.04 -19.09 10.60
CA LYS A 172 10.60 -20.14 9.73
C LYS A 172 9.65 -21.32 9.50
N ALA A 173 8.37 -21.17 9.86
CA ALA A 173 7.38 -22.22 9.65
C ALA A 173 7.34 -22.67 8.18
N PRO A 174 7.14 -23.97 7.89
CA PRO A 174 6.87 -24.46 6.56
C PRO A 174 5.45 -24.05 6.14
N LEU A 175 5.32 -23.24 5.08
CA LEU A 175 4.07 -22.58 4.72
C LEU A 175 3.78 -22.68 3.23
N TYR A 176 2.49 -22.56 2.90
CA TYR A 176 1.96 -22.47 1.53
C TYR A 176 2.36 -23.63 0.60
N PRO A 177 2.18 -24.91 1.00
CA PRO A 177 2.41 -26.02 0.10
C PRO A 177 1.50 -25.90 -1.12
N ARG A 178 2.04 -26.26 -2.29
CA ARG A 178 1.31 -26.33 -3.55
C ARG A 178 1.50 -27.72 -4.11
N LEU A 179 0.39 -28.36 -4.47
CA LEU A 179 0.43 -29.64 -5.17
C LEU A 179 0.54 -29.36 -6.66
N ALA A 180 1.41 -30.11 -7.32
CA ALA A 180 1.52 -30.21 -8.75
C ALA A 180 1.76 -31.68 -9.09
N GLN A 181 1.23 -32.12 -10.22
CA GLN A 181 1.53 -33.47 -10.71
C GLN A 181 3.03 -33.59 -10.96
N GLY A 182 3.60 -34.71 -10.52
CA GLY A 182 4.96 -35.07 -10.80
C GLY A 182 5.16 -35.49 -12.25
N LYS A 183 6.24 -36.22 -12.50
CA LYS A 183 6.60 -36.61 -13.87
C LYS A 183 5.71 -37.70 -14.45
N SER A 184 5.14 -38.55 -13.61
CA SER A 184 4.25 -39.64 -14.00
C SER A 184 2.82 -39.40 -13.53
N TRP A 185 1.90 -40.27 -13.93
CA TRP A 185 0.49 -40.17 -13.53
C TRP A 185 0.28 -40.52 -12.05
N ASP A 186 1.26 -41.16 -11.42
CA ASP A 186 1.29 -41.66 -10.04
C ASP A 186 2.31 -40.94 -9.13
N GLU A 187 2.84 -39.79 -9.56
CA GLU A 187 3.75 -38.92 -8.79
C GLU A 187 3.08 -37.59 -8.40
#